data_AF-A0A2D6P943-F1
#
_entry.id   AF-A0A2D6P943-F1
#
_cell.length_a   1.000
_cell.length_b   1.000
_cell.length_c   1.000
_cell.angle_alpha   90.00
_cell.angle_beta   90.00
_cell.angle_gamma   90.00
#
_symmetry.space_group_name_H-M   'P 1'
#
loop_
_entity.id
_entity.type
_entity.pdbx_description
1 polymer ?
#
loop_
_entity_poly.entity_id
_entity_poly.type
_entity_poly.pdbx_seq_one_letter_code
_entity_poly.pdbx_strand_id
1 'polypeptide(L)' 'MSYKGKYQPSYPKKYKGDPKNIVYRSLWERKFMVYCDKNENILEWGSEEV' A
#
# COMPACT_ATOMS: atom_id res chain seq x y z
N MET A 1 -8.91 -13.17 14.42
CA MET A 1 -9.08 -11.75 14.04
C MET A 1 -8.12 -11.47 12.89
N SER A 2 -8.57 -11.60 11.64
CA SER A 2 -7.68 -11.43 10.49
C SER A 2 -7.45 -9.94 10.24
N TYR A 3 -6.20 -9.49 10.34
CA TYR A 3 -5.79 -8.11 10.08
C TYR A 3 -5.77 -7.79 8.57
N LYS A 4 -6.86 -8.14 7.89
CA LYS A 4 -7.06 -7.85 6.46
C LYS A 4 -7.90 -6.61 6.29
N GLY A 5 -7.53 -5.74 5.36
CA GLY A 5 -8.23 -4.49 5.09
C GLY A 5 -7.76 -3.82 3.82
N LYS A 6 -8.42 -2.72 3.45
CA LYS A 6 -8.01 -1.88 2.32
C LYS A 6 -7.12 -0.75 2.80
N TYR A 7 -6.06 -0.46 2.06
CA TYR A 7 -5.20 0.69 2.27
C TYR A 7 -5.49 1.75 1.21
N GLN A 8 -5.58 3.00 1.62
CA GLN A 8 -5.70 4.14 0.71
C GLN A 8 -4.39 4.94 0.77
N PRO A 9 -3.61 4.97 -0.33
CA PRO A 9 -2.37 5.72 -0.39
C PRO A 9 -2.67 7.23 -0.45
N SER A 10 -1.83 8.05 0.19
CA SER A 10 -1.92 9.51 0.05
C SER A 10 -1.29 9.97 -1.27
N TYR A 11 -0.32 9.20 -1.80
CA TYR A 11 0.37 9.46 -3.05
C TYR A 11 0.08 8.34 -4.07
N PRO A 12 -1.16 8.24 -4.59
CA PRO A 12 -1.55 7.19 -5.53
C PRO A 12 -0.69 7.19 -6.81
N LYS A 13 -0.07 8.32 -7.17
CA LYS A 13 0.85 8.42 -8.32
C LYS A 13 2.09 7.53 -8.19
N LYS A 14 2.49 7.19 -6.97
CA LYS A 14 3.65 6.32 -6.69
C LYS A 14 3.26 4.85 -6.70
N TYR A 15 1.96 4.53 -6.66
CA TYR A 15 1.49 3.17 -6.65
C TYR A 15 1.34 2.65 -8.08
N LYS A 16 1.97 1.52 -8.36
CA LYS A 16 1.89 0.82 -9.64
C LYS A 16 0.76 -0.21 -9.58
N GLY A 17 -0.42 0.18 -10.06
CA GLY A 17 -1.65 -0.62 -10.01
C GLY A 17 -2.89 0.26 -9.82
N ASP A 18 -3.99 -0.33 -9.34
CA ASP A 18 -5.17 0.39 -8.89
C ASP A 18 -5.02 0.82 -7.41
N PRO A 19 -4.72 2.10 -7.11
CA PRO A 19 -4.56 2.58 -5.73
C PRO A 19 -5.84 2.50 -4.89
N LYS A 20 -6.97 2.17 -5.51
CA LYS A 20 -8.26 1.93 -4.84
C LYS A 20 -8.41 0.50 -4.32
N ASN A 21 -7.62 -0.44 -4.82
CA ASN A 21 -7.73 -1.87 -4.53
C ASN A 21 -6.53 -2.43 -3.75
N ILE A 22 -5.74 -1.57 -3.11
CA ILE A 22 -4.64 -2.02 -2.25
C ILE A 22 -5.20 -2.72 -1.02
N VAL A 23 -4.85 -3.99 -0.83
CA VAL A 23 -5.27 -4.80 0.31
C VAL A 23 -4.05 -5.25 1.10
N TYR A 24 -4.09 -5.07 2.43
CA TYR A 24 -3.10 -5.66 3.33
C TYR A 24 -3.72 -6.87 4.02
N ARG A 25 -2.92 -7.90 4.31
CA ARG A 25 -3.33 -9.11 5.04
C ARG A 25 -2.85 -9.10 6.50
N SER A 26 -1.90 -8.22 6.81
CA SER A 26 -1.30 -8.03 8.13
C SER A 26 -1.05 -6.55 8.47
N LEU A 27 -0.97 -6.22 9.77
CA LEU A 27 -0.57 -4.88 10.23
C LEU A 27 0.83 -4.48 9.74
N TRP A 28 1.69 -5.47 9.50
CA TRP A 28 3.05 -5.26 9.00
C TRP A 28 3.04 -4.78 7.55
N GLU A 29 2.21 -5.39 6.69
CA GLU A 29 1.99 -4.92 5.32
C GLU A 29 1.41 -3.51 5.30
N ARG A 30 0.45 -3.19 6.17
CA ARG A 30 -0.05 -1.81 6.31
C ARG A 30 1.08 -0.83 6.65
N LYS A 31 1.97 -1.18 7.59
CA LYS A 31 3.13 -0.34 7.92
C LYS A 31 4.09 -0.18 6.74
N PHE A 32 4.33 -1.26 6.01
CA PHE A 32 5.17 -1.25 4.80
C PHE A 32 4.57 -0.34 3.72
N MET A 33 3.27 -0.46 3.43
CA MET A 33 2.56 0.40 2.48
C MET A 33 2.66 1.88 2.88
N VAL A 34 2.47 2.21 4.16
CA VAL A 34 2.63 3.57 4.68
C VAL A 34 4.07 4.08 4.51
N TYR A 35 5.05 3.22 4.72
CA TYR A 35 6.46 3.55 4.49
C TYR A 35 6.71 3.85 3.01
N CYS A 36 6.23 3.01 2.09
CA CYS A 36 6.37 3.23 0.65
C CYS A 36 5.66 4.49 0.15
N ASP A 37 4.46 4.77 0.68
CA ASP A 37 3.67 5.95 0.35
C ASP A 37 4.37 7.25 0.80
N LYS A 38 4.81 7.29 2.08
CA LYS A 38 5.39 8.50 2.69
C LYS A 38 6.87 8.74 2.37
N ASN A 39 7.63 7.72 1.99
CA ASN A 39 9.07 7.87 1.80
C ASN A 39 9.37 8.39 0.40
N GLU A 40 9.94 9.59 0.30
CA GLU A 40 10.28 10.24 -0.97
C GLU A 40 11.33 9.48 -1.81
N ASN A 41 12.18 8.67 -1.17
CA ASN A 41 13.19 7.86 -1.85
C ASN A 41 12.59 6.70 -2.67
N ILE A 42 11.34 6.34 -2.39
CA ILE A 42 10.64 5.29 -3.11
C ILE A 42 9.94 5.95 -4.30
N LEU A 43 10.44 5.71 -5.50
CA LEU A 43 9.89 6.28 -6.74
C LEU A 43 8.54 5.64 -7.07
N GLU A 44 8.49 4.31 -7.02
CA GLU A 44 7.32 3.51 -7.36
C GLU A 44 7.24 2.30 -6.43
N TRP A 45 6.03 1.89 -6.07
CA TRP A 45 5.78 0.68 -5.28
C TRP A 45 4.49 0.00 -5.73
N GLY A 46 4.42 -1.32 -5.57
CA GLY A 46 3.27 -2.12 -5.93
C GLY A 46 2.95 -3.11 -4.83
N SER A 47 1.72 -3.58 -4.81
CA SER A 47 1.23 -4.64 -3.91
C SER A 47 0.36 -5.56 -4.74
N GLU A 48 0.32 -6.85 -4.42
CA GLU A 48 -0.57 -7.79 -5.11
C GLU A 48 -2.02 -7.34 -4.96
N GLU A 49 -2.65 -7.10 -6.10
CA GLU A 49 -4.07 -6.82 -6.26
C GLU A 49 -4.73 -8.18 -6.56
N VAL A 50 -5.73 -8.57 -5.77
CA VAL A 50 -6.47 -9.83 -6.01
C VAL A 50 -7.72 -9.58 -6.84
#